data_AF-A0A2D8HVN8-F1
#
_entry.id   AF-A0A2D8HVN8-F1
#
_cell.length_a   1.000
_cell.length_b   1.000
_cell.length_c   1.000
_cell.angle_alpha   90.00
_cell.angle_beta   90.00
_cell.angle_gamma   90.00
#
_symmetry.space_group_name_H-M   'P 1'
#
loop_
_entity.id
_entity.type
_entity.pdbx_description
1 polymer ?
#
loop_
_entity_poly.entity_id
_entity_poly.type
_entity_poly.pdbx_seq_one_letter_code
_entity_poly.pdbx_strand_id
1 'polypeptide(L)'
;AKLISEKQPKLWQWAYSIRRKQKLLNLFNWQAPEPLAHVSGFYGTANRYLSAILPLGFHPKQNNNVIAWDLRVPPMDFAEKSVEELTALTYTSRKELDEQGLKKSGLQNIHLGRCPFLAPIKTISSEAASNATLDTAAIEANAKWLQDNSDFRDKLMQVFEQTKEFAPRTDVDHQIYDGFFSPQDKKHMEIIRSSEPQQLAGLELDFQDKRMPQLLLRYRARNYPSTLTDKELNQWRQFCQQRLVEPPEGMLSAEEFALRLEDLASQHQEDTHKLRLLKSLYDYAASL
;
A
#
# COMPACT_ATOMS: atom_id res chain seq x y z
N ALA A 1 -12.49 -18.04 8.42
CA ALA A 1 -13.57 -17.26 9.08
C ALA A 1 -14.33 -18.10 10.11
N LYS A 2 -15.15 -19.10 9.70
CA LYS A 2 -15.96 -19.93 10.62
C LYS A 2 -15.21 -20.49 11.83
N LEU A 3 -14.02 -21.08 11.59
CA LEU A 3 -13.18 -21.61 12.67
C LEU A 3 -12.83 -20.57 13.74
N ILE A 4 -12.47 -19.34 13.35
CA ILE A 4 -12.10 -18.27 14.28
C ILE A 4 -13.35 -17.76 15.01
N SER A 5 -14.47 -17.58 14.31
CA SER A 5 -15.72 -17.15 14.95
C SER A 5 -16.23 -18.16 15.97
N GLU A 6 -16.01 -19.46 15.75
CA GLU A 6 -16.41 -20.53 16.67
C GLU A 6 -15.45 -20.69 17.85
N LYS A 7 -14.13 -20.68 17.60
CA LYS A 7 -13.12 -20.92 18.65
C LYS A 7 -12.77 -19.67 19.45
N GLN A 8 -12.88 -18.49 18.85
CA GLN A 8 -12.52 -17.19 19.46
C GLN A 8 -13.58 -16.12 19.14
N PRO A 9 -14.84 -16.31 19.59
CA PRO A 9 -15.97 -15.45 19.21
C PRO A 9 -15.78 -13.98 19.61
N LYS A 10 -15.21 -13.71 20.79
CA LYS A 10 -14.97 -12.33 21.27
C LYS A 10 -13.95 -11.60 20.38
N LEU A 11 -12.83 -12.26 20.06
CA LEU A 11 -11.80 -11.71 19.18
C LEU A 11 -12.37 -11.46 17.78
N TRP A 12 -13.15 -12.41 17.25
CA TRP A 12 -13.81 -12.26 15.97
C TRP A 12 -14.76 -11.06 15.93
N GLN A 13 -15.61 -10.91 16.94
CA GLN A 13 -16.53 -9.79 17.06
C GLN A 13 -15.79 -8.46 17.18
N TRP A 14 -14.71 -8.41 17.98
CA TRP A 14 -13.84 -7.24 18.09
C TRP A 14 -13.26 -6.87 16.73
N ALA A 15 -12.52 -7.79 16.09
CA ALA A 15 -11.89 -7.62 14.79
C ALA A 15 -12.88 -7.12 13.72
N TYR A 16 -14.06 -7.74 13.69
CA TYR A 16 -15.09 -7.35 12.74
C TYR A 16 -15.63 -5.95 13.05
N SER A 17 -15.81 -5.58 14.32
CA SER A 17 -16.31 -4.25 14.71
C SER A 17 -15.32 -3.13 14.37
N ILE A 18 -14.02 -3.33 14.66
CA ILE A 18 -12.98 -2.33 14.48
C ILE A 18 -12.56 -2.15 13.01
N ARG A 19 -13.05 -2.98 12.07
CA ARG A 19 -12.80 -2.78 10.63
C ARG A 19 -13.29 -1.41 10.13
N ARG A 20 -14.26 -0.80 10.82
CA ARG A 20 -14.85 0.49 10.44
C ARG A 20 -14.02 1.62 11.05
N LYS A 21 -13.62 2.60 10.23
CA LYS A 21 -12.83 3.78 10.65
C LYS A 21 -13.36 4.43 11.93
N GLN A 22 -14.67 4.65 12.03
CA GLN A 22 -15.30 5.26 13.21
C GLN A 22 -15.03 4.49 14.51
N LYS A 23 -14.99 3.15 14.47
CA LYS A 23 -14.70 2.33 15.65
C LYS A 23 -13.22 2.38 16.04
N LEU A 24 -12.31 2.51 15.07
CA LEU A 24 -10.88 2.71 15.35
C LEU A 24 -10.62 4.05 16.03
N LEU A 25 -11.30 5.11 15.60
CA LEU A 25 -11.11 6.45 16.15
C LEU A 25 -11.39 6.51 17.67
N ASN A 26 -12.29 5.67 18.16
CA ASN A 26 -12.59 5.56 19.59
C ASN A 26 -11.44 5.00 20.44
N LEU A 27 -10.41 4.40 19.81
CA LEU A 27 -9.23 3.91 20.51
C LEU A 27 -8.18 5.00 20.75
N PHE A 28 -8.31 6.16 20.11
CA PHE A 28 -7.34 7.23 20.21
C PHE A 28 -7.80 8.29 21.20
N ASN A 29 -7.11 8.36 22.35
CA ASN A 29 -7.24 9.46 23.29
C ASN A 29 -6.08 10.44 23.09
N TRP A 30 -6.31 11.55 22.39
CA TRP A 30 -5.23 12.50 22.07
C TRP A 30 -4.75 13.33 23.28
N GLN A 31 -5.57 13.44 24.33
CA GLN A 31 -5.20 14.18 25.56
C GLN A 31 -4.32 13.34 26.48
N ALA A 32 -4.60 12.04 26.54
CA ALA A 32 -3.79 11.06 27.26
C ALA A 32 -3.56 9.83 26.36
N PRO A 33 -2.59 9.89 25.42
CA PRO A 33 -2.32 8.78 24.51
C PRO A 33 -1.90 7.54 25.29
N GLU A 34 -2.60 6.44 25.05
CA GLU A 34 -2.30 5.14 25.65
C GLU A 34 -1.67 4.21 24.61
N PRO A 35 -0.77 3.30 25.03
CA PRO A 35 -0.31 2.22 24.19
C PRO A 35 -1.47 1.36 23.69
N LEU A 36 -1.38 0.92 22.43
CA LEU A 36 -2.32 0.01 21.78
C LEU A 36 -1.58 -1.23 21.27
N ALA A 37 -2.25 -2.38 21.33
CA ALA A 37 -1.82 -3.57 20.62
C ALA A 37 -2.12 -3.38 19.12
N HIS A 38 -1.12 -3.62 18.27
CA HIS A 38 -1.26 -3.56 16.82
C HIS A 38 -0.76 -4.86 16.19
N VAL A 39 -1.58 -5.42 15.31
CA VAL A 39 -1.21 -6.62 14.54
C VAL A 39 -1.00 -6.26 13.09
N SER A 40 0.21 -6.51 12.58
CA SER A 40 0.60 -6.15 11.21
C SER A 40 1.70 -7.06 10.69
N GLY A 41 1.66 -7.33 9.38
CA GLY A 41 2.73 -8.00 8.64
C GLY A 41 4.09 -7.30 8.80
N PHE A 42 4.09 -6.00 9.07
CA PHE A 42 5.29 -5.18 9.29
C PHE A 42 6.21 -5.74 10.38
N TYR A 43 5.64 -6.33 11.44
CA TYR A 43 6.43 -6.83 12.57
C TYR A 43 7.10 -8.17 12.31
N GLY A 44 6.68 -8.89 11.27
CA GLY A 44 7.24 -10.18 10.87
C GLY A 44 6.88 -11.35 11.80
N THR A 45 7.22 -12.55 11.36
CA THR A 45 6.93 -13.82 12.04
C THR A 45 7.64 -13.94 13.39
N ALA A 46 8.87 -13.43 13.49
CA ALA A 46 9.68 -13.48 14.72
C ALA A 46 8.97 -12.80 15.91
N ASN A 47 8.17 -11.76 15.63
CA ASN A 47 7.39 -11.04 16.63
C ASN A 47 5.90 -11.43 16.63
N ARG A 48 5.56 -12.57 16.02
CA ARG A 48 4.17 -13.03 15.86
C ARG A 48 3.23 -11.98 15.25
N TYR A 49 3.75 -11.10 14.40
CA TYR A 49 3.02 -9.99 13.81
C TYR A 49 2.41 -9.01 14.82
N LEU A 50 2.89 -8.98 16.07
CA LEU A 50 2.34 -8.19 17.17
C LEU A 50 3.34 -7.14 17.65
N SER A 51 2.86 -5.94 17.92
CA SER A 51 3.58 -4.94 18.71
C SER A 51 2.67 -4.11 19.61
N ALA A 52 3.29 -3.38 20.54
CA ALA A 52 2.70 -2.26 21.24
C ALA A 52 3.11 -0.95 20.53
N ILE A 53 2.13 -0.09 20.23
CA ILE A 53 2.36 1.21 19.61
C ILE A 53 1.77 2.33 20.43
N LEU A 54 2.37 3.52 20.36
CA LEU A 54 1.79 4.76 20.88
C LEU A 54 1.31 5.64 19.71
N PRO A 55 0.00 5.92 19.58
CA PRO A 55 -0.49 6.90 18.62
C PRO A 55 0.03 8.30 18.96
N LEU A 56 0.55 9.01 17.95
CA LEU A 56 1.13 10.34 18.12
C LEU A 56 0.22 11.44 17.56
N GLY A 57 -0.45 11.18 16.42
CA GLY A 57 -1.34 12.16 15.81
C GLY A 57 -1.86 11.70 14.45
N PHE A 58 -2.78 12.48 13.86
CA PHE A 58 -3.18 12.28 12.46
C PHE A 58 -2.08 12.71 11.51
N HIS A 59 -1.92 11.97 10.41
CA HIS A 59 -0.96 12.35 9.38
C HIS A 59 -1.36 13.70 8.75
N PRO A 60 -0.42 14.67 8.63
CA PRO A 60 -0.74 16.06 8.25
C PRO A 60 -1.38 16.19 6.87
N LYS A 61 -0.93 15.36 5.91
CA LYS A 61 -1.45 15.34 4.52
C LYS A 61 -2.43 14.19 4.21
N GLN A 62 -2.59 13.21 5.10
CA GLN A 62 -3.34 11.97 4.82
C GLN A 62 -4.29 11.65 5.98
N ASN A 63 -5.46 12.28 5.97
CA ASN A 63 -6.44 12.27 7.08
C ASN A 63 -7.04 10.88 7.40
N ASN A 64 -6.70 9.88 6.58
CA ASN A 64 -7.04 8.47 6.81
C ASN A 64 -5.93 7.70 7.51
N ASN A 65 -4.85 8.35 7.92
CA ASN A 65 -3.74 7.71 8.59
C ASN A 65 -3.43 8.33 9.95
N VAL A 66 -2.90 7.50 10.83
CA VAL A 66 -2.39 7.87 12.14
C VAL A 66 -0.91 7.57 12.19
N ILE A 67 -0.13 8.55 12.64
CA ILE A 67 1.28 8.37 12.94
C ILE A 67 1.37 7.75 14.33
N ALA A 68 2.18 6.69 14.45
CA ALA A 68 2.41 6.00 15.71
C ALA A 68 3.87 5.62 15.86
N TRP A 69 4.29 5.39 17.11
CA TRP A 69 5.62 4.87 17.43
C TRP A 69 5.53 3.42 17.93
N ASP A 70 6.37 2.54 17.39
CA ASP A 70 6.58 1.18 17.86
C ASP A 70 7.37 1.17 19.17
N LEU A 71 6.71 0.85 20.28
CA LEU A 71 7.28 0.94 21.63
C LEU A 71 8.33 -0.12 21.93
N ARG A 72 8.58 -1.06 21.01
CA ARG A 72 9.75 -1.95 21.08
C ARG A 72 11.05 -1.24 20.73
N VAL A 73 10.96 -0.13 20.01
CA VAL A 73 12.11 0.70 19.63
C VAL A 73 12.24 1.83 20.65
N PRO A 74 13.35 1.93 21.38
CA PRO A 74 13.52 3.01 22.35
C PRO A 74 13.58 4.37 21.66
N PRO A 75 12.67 5.31 21.97
CA PRO A 75 12.60 6.61 21.30
C PRO A 75 13.80 7.51 21.64
N MET A 76 14.41 7.32 22.82
CA MET A 76 15.59 8.10 23.22
C MET A 76 16.80 7.89 22.31
N ASP A 77 16.94 6.71 21.68
CA ASP A 77 18.01 6.42 20.71
C ASP A 77 17.98 7.37 19.48
N PHE A 78 16.83 8.01 19.26
CA PHE A 78 16.55 8.89 18.12
C PHE A 78 16.37 10.36 18.53
N ALA A 79 16.49 10.69 19.81
CA ALA A 79 16.22 12.02 20.35
C ALA A 79 17.11 13.11 19.73
N GLU A 80 18.39 12.80 19.50
CA GLU A 80 19.37 13.73 18.91
C GLU A 80 19.32 13.80 17.37
N LYS A 81 18.54 12.93 16.71
CA LYS A 81 18.46 12.87 15.25
C LYS A 81 17.69 14.06 14.67
N SER A 82 18.16 14.60 13.55
CA SER A 82 17.44 15.64 12.80
C SER A 82 16.18 15.06 12.13
N VAL A 83 15.27 15.94 11.66
CA VAL A 83 14.08 15.50 10.91
C VAL A 83 14.50 14.76 9.64
N GLU A 84 15.52 15.23 8.93
CA GLU A 84 16.05 14.64 7.71
C GLU A 84 16.65 13.25 7.97
N GLU A 85 17.40 13.08 9.06
CA GLU A 85 17.92 11.78 9.46
C GLU A 85 16.78 10.80 9.80
N LEU A 86 15.77 11.26 10.54
CA LEU A 86 14.59 10.45 10.87
C LEU A 86 13.79 10.08 9.62
N THR A 87 13.64 10.99 8.67
CA THR A 87 13.04 10.74 7.36
C THR A 87 13.79 9.64 6.64
N ALA A 88 15.12 9.75 6.53
CA ALA A 88 15.96 8.73 5.88
C ALA A 88 15.76 7.36 6.57
N LEU A 89 15.89 7.28 7.89
CA LEU A 89 15.72 6.02 8.64
C LEU A 89 14.32 5.41 8.49
N THR A 90 13.29 6.24 8.32
CA THR A 90 11.90 5.77 8.17
C THR A 90 11.67 5.17 6.78
N TYR A 91 12.16 5.82 5.72
CA TYR A 91 11.91 5.42 4.33
C TYR A 91 12.95 4.46 3.73
N THR A 92 14.12 4.29 4.36
CA THR A 92 15.12 3.29 3.93
C THR A 92 14.67 1.86 4.29
N SER A 93 14.98 0.91 3.40
CA SER A 93 14.63 -0.49 3.61
C SER A 93 15.41 -1.07 4.80
N ARG A 94 14.86 -2.08 5.47
CA ARG A 94 15.53 -2.70 6.63
C ARG A 94 16.87 -3.30 6.24
N LYS A 95 16.92 -3.94 5.06
CA LYS A 95 18.14 -4.54 4.49
C LYS A 95 19.26 -3.51 4.31
N GLU A 96 18.96 -2.37 3.70
CA GLU A 96 19.95 -1.29 3.51
C GLU A 96 20.43 -0.69 4.84
N LEU A 97 19.54 -0.55 5.82
CA LEU A 97 19.92 -0.07 7.15
C LEU A 97 20.81 -1.07 7.89
N ASP A 98 20.51 -2.36 7.79
CA ASP A 98 21.31 -3.43 8.41
C ASP A 98 22.72 -3.47 7.79
N GLU A 99 22.85 -3.30 6.47
CA GLU A 99 24.15 -3.18 5.77
C GLU A 99 24.98 -1.97 6.24
N GLN A 100 24.31 -0.89 6.66
CA GLN A 100 24.94 0.32 7.21
C GLN A 100 25.14 0.26 8.74
N GLY A 101 24.70 -0.80 9.41
CA GLY A 101 24.70 -0.90 10.87
C GLY A 101 23.77 0.09 11.58
N LEU A 102 22.77 0.62 10.87
CA LEU A 102 21.80 1.59 11.40
C LEU A 102 20.52 0.91 11.87
N LYS A 103 19.91 1.43 12.94
CA LYS A 103 18.61 0.97 13.42
C LYS A 103 17.47 1.68 12.69
N LYS A 104 16.45 0.92 12.28
CA LYS A 104 15.20 1.50 11.76
C LYS A 104 14.46 2.27 12.86
N SER A 105 13.90 3.43 12.51
CA SER A 105 13.07 4.22 13.44
C SER A 105 11.83 3.43 13.85
N GLY A 106 11.30 3.73 15.05
CA GLY A 106 10.02 3.18 15.51
C GLY A 106 8.81 3.82 14.83
N LEU A 107 9.02 4.80 13.95
CA LEU A 107 7.97 5.62 13.37
C LEU A 107 7.16 4.85 12.32
N GLN A 108 5.84 4.88 12.43
CA GLN A 108 4.93 4.14 11.56
C GLN A 108 3.75 4.97 11.11
N ASN A 109 3.26 4.65 9.92
CA ASN A 109 2.07 5.24 9.31
C ASN A 109 0.96 4.18 9.24
N ILE A 110 -0.07 4.30 10.08
CA ILE A 110 -1.17 3.35 10.18
C ILE A 110 -2.35 3.82 9.35
N HIS A 111 -2.66 3.10 8.27
CA HIS A 111 -3.76 3.41 7.36
C HIS A 111 -5.10 2.92 7.92
N LEU A 112 -5.91 3.82 8.49
CA LEU A 112 -7.23 3.49 9.06
C LEU A 112 -8.21 2.94 8.02
N GLY A 113 -8.05 3.31 6.74
CA GLY A 113 -8.88 2.82 5.63
C GLY A 113 -8.57 1.38 5.19
N ARG A 114 -7.51 0.76 5.71
CA ARG A 114 -7.06 -0.60 5.35
C ARG A 114 -7.36 -1.64 6.44
N CYS A 115 -8.37 -1.38 7.27
CA CYS A 115 -8.81 -2.25 8.36
C CYS A 115 -7.66 -2.71 9.30
N PRO A 116 -6.84 -1.79 9.84
CA PRO A 116 -5.75 -2.17 10.74
C PRO A 116 -6.32 -2.78 12.02
N PHE A 117 -5.69 -3.85 12.51
CA PHE A 117 -6.12 -4.47 13.75
C PHE A 117 -5.49 -3.75 14.94
N LEU A 118 -6.32 -3.02 15.70
CA LEU A 118 -5.94 -2.31 16.92
C LEU A 118 -6.78 -2.78 18.11
N ALA A 119 -6.16 -2.89 19.28
CA ALA A 119 -6.87 -3.19 20.52
C ALA A 119 -6.21 -2.47 21.70
N PRO A 120 -6.92 -2.26 22.82
CA PRO A 120 -6.28 -1.81 24.05
C PRO A 120 -5.10 -2.72 24.42
N ILE A 121 -4.00 -2.16 24.92
CA ILE A 121 -2.77 -2.93 25.21
C ILE A 121 -3.02 -4.10 26.18
N LYS A 122 -3.96 -3.94 27.11
CA LYS A 122 -4.40 -4.96 28.08
C LYS A 122 -4.97 -6.24 27.43
N THR A 123 -5.24 -6.21 26.13
CA THR A 123 -5.66 -7.38 25.34
C THR A 123 -4.52 -8.37 25.15
N ILE A 124 -3.26 -7.93 25.23
CA ILE A 124 -2.09 -8.80 25.12
C ILE A 124 -1.94 -9.57 26.44
N SER A 125 -2.08 -10.90 26.38
CA SER A 125 -1.78 -11.76 27.53
C SER A 125 -0.27 -11.82 27.78
N SER A 126 0.14 -12.17 29.00
CA SER A 126 1.57 -12.36 29.34
C SER A 126 2.24 -13.41 28.45
N GLU A 127 1.52 -14.47 28.09
CA GLU A 127 1.97 -15.48 27.14
C GLU A 127 2.17 -14.90 25.73
N ALA A 128 1.21 -14.11 25.24
CA ALA A 128 1.33 -13.45 23.93
C ALA A 128 2.47 -12.43 23.91
N ALA A 129 2.66 -11.67 24.99
CA ALA A 129 3.77 -10.73 25.14
C ALA A 129 5.12 -11.47 25.08
N SER A 130 5.29 -12.53 25.85
CA SER A 130 6.51 -13.36 25.84
C SER A 130 6.78 -13.96 24.46
N ASN A 131 5.75 -14.55 23.83
CA ASN A 131 5.86 -15.15 22.49
C ASN A 131 6.17 -14.14 21.38
N ALA A 132 5.81 -12.87 21.57
CA ALA A 132 6.09 -11.77 20.65
C ALA A 132 7.32 -10.95 21.06
N THR A 133 8.10 -11.41 22.05
CA THR A 133 9.28 -10.72 22.58
C THR A 133 9.00 -9.27 23.02
N LEU A 134 7.83 -9.04 23.62
CA LEU A 134 7.43 -7.76 24.16
C LEU A 134 7.87 -7.66 25.62
N ASP A 135 8.80 -6.73 25.89
CA ASP A 135 9.15 -6.34 27.25
C ASP A 135 8.17 -5.26 27.73
N THR A 136 7.29 -5.62 28.66
CA THR A 136 6.28 -4.72 29.21
C THR A 136 6.89 -3.51 29.92
N ALA A 137 7.99 -3.70 30.66
CA ALA A 137 8.65 -2.60 31.37
C ALA A 137 9.30 -1.63 30.38
N ALA A 138 9.93 -2.14 29.32
CA ALA A 138 10.47 -1.30 28.26
C ALA A 138 9.38 -0.52 27.50
N ILE A 139 8.24 -1.16 27.21
CA ILE A 139 7.10 -0.52 26.55
C ILE A 139 6.55 0.63 27.40
N GLU A 140 6.37 0.42 28.70
CA GLU A 140 5.91 1.45 29.63
C GLU A 140 6.90 2.61 29.75
N ALA A 141 8.20 2.31 29.87
CA ALA A 141 9.26 3.32 29.92
C ALA A 141 9.31 4.16 28.64
N ASN A 142 9.25 3.52 27.47
CA ASN A 142 9.27 4.19 26.17
C ASN A 142 8.01 5.05 25.94
N ALA A 143 6.85 4.55 26.36
CA ALA A 143 5.59 5.31 26.27
C ALA A 143 5.63 6.55 27.17
N LYS A 144 6.11 6.38 28.42
CA LYS A 144 6.28 7.49 29.37
C LYS A 144 7.26 8.53 28.82
N TRP A 145 8.39 8.10 28.27
CA TRP A 145 9.36 9.01 27.67
C TRP A 145 8.74 9.83 26.53
N LEU A 146 7.97 9.20 25.63
CA LEU A 146 7.27 9.92 24.55
C LEU A 146 6.21 10.90 25.07
N GLN A 147 5.52 10.57 26.17
CA GLN A 147 4.55 11.47 26.79
C GLN A 147 5.22 12.69 27.43
N ASP A 148 6.37 12.48 28.07
CA ASP A 148 7.14 13.50 28.78
C ASP A 148 7.96 14.40 27.83
N ASN A 149 8.19 13.98 26.57
CA ASN A 149 8.97 14.71 25.56
C ASN A 149 8.10 15.21 24.40
N SER A 150 7.32 16.28 24.61
CA SER A 150 6.46 16.90 23.57
C SER A 150 7.23 17.31 22.33
N ASP A 151 8.38 17.95 22.49
CA ASP A 151 9.16 18.51 21.38
C ASP A 151 9.64 17.41 20.42
N PHE A 152 9.94 16.23 20.97
CA PHE A 152 10.28 15.07 20.15
C PHE A 152 9.06 14.57 19.36
N ARG A 153 7.86 14.55 19.96
CA ARG A 153 6.62 14.18 19.22
C ARG A 153 6.35 15.16 18.08
N ASP A 154 6.51 16.45 18.31
CA ASP A 154 6.33 17.46 17.27
C ASP A 154 7.34 17.27 16.13
N LYS A 155 8.59 16.97 16.47
CA LYS A 155 9.63 16.60 15.48
C LYS A 155 9.24 15.36 14.67
N LEU A 156 8.65 14.34 15.28
CA LEU A 156 8.17 13.15 14.57
C LEU A 156 7.01 13.46 13.60
N MET A 157 6.17 14.45 13.92
CA MET A 157 5.11 14.90 13.01
C MET A 157 5.69 15.59 11.77
N GLN A 158 6.74 16.39 11.93
CA GLN A 158 7.43 17.09 10.84
C GLN A 158 8.05 16.11 9.80
N VAL A 159 8.47 14.92 10.22
CA VAL A 159 8.96 13.86 9.30
C VAL A 159 7.94 13.53 8.20
N PHE A 160 6.64 13.59 8.52
CA PHE A 160 5.56 13.31 7.57
C PHE A 160 5.03 14.54 6.83
N GLU A 161 5.52 15.73 7.18
CA GLU A 161 5.27 16.95 6.41
C GLU A 161 6.18 17.03 5.18
N GLN A 162 7.38 16.44 5.27
CA GLN A 162 8.30 16.34 4.15
C GLN A 162 7.67 15.52 3.01
N THR A 163 7.40 16.19 1.88
CA THR A 163 6.96 15.53 0.65
C THR A 163 8.17 15.08 -0.12
N LYS A 164 8.36 13.76 -0.24
CA LYS A 164 9.20 13.22 -1.31
C LYS A 164 8.45 13.42 -2.62
N GLU A 165 8.92 14.34 -3.45
CA GLU A 165 8.37 14.51 -4.80
C GLU A 165 8.81 13.31 -5.63
N PHE A 166 7.84 12.49 -6.02
CA PHE A 166 8.06 11.47 -7.02
C PHE A 166 7.86 12.09 -8.40
N ALA A 167 8.60 11.61 -9.40
CA ALA A 167 8.35 11.99 -10.77
C ALA A 167 6.85 11.75 -11.10
N PRO A 168 6.18 12.70 -11.77
CA PRO A 168 4.78 12.56 -12.08
C PRO A 168 4.58 11.32 -12.96
N ARG A 169 3.60 10.50 -12.61
CA ARG A 169 3.20 9.37 -13.44
C ARG A 169 2.57 9.94 -14.69
N THR A 170 3.07 9.59 -15.87
CA THR A 170 2.52 10.08 -17.15
C THR A 170 1.45 9.14 -17.72
N ASP A 171 1.42 7.89 -17.24
CA ASP A 171 0.56 6.85 -17.74
C ASP A 171 -0.76 6.75 -16.95
N VAL A 172 -1.90 6.99 -17.61
CA VAL A 172 -3.23 6.98 -16.98
C VAL A 172 -3.58 5.69 -16.24
N ASP A 173 -3.04 4.53 -16.66
CA ASP A 173 -3.27 3.26 -15.95
C ASP A 173 -2.60 3.24 -14.56
N HIS A 174 -1.60 4.11 -14.32
CA HIS A 174 -0.89 4.25 -13.04
C HIS A 174 -1.36 5.46 -12.20
N GLN A 175 -2.30 6.26 -12.70
CA GLN A 175 -2.75 7.50 -12.09
C GLN A 175 -4.01 7.35 -11.22
N ILE A 176 -4.37 6.14 -10.77
CA ILE A 176 -5.58 5.92 -9.95
C ILE A 176 -5.60 6.75 -8.66
N TYR A 177 -4.42 7.09 -8.12
CA TYR A 177 -4.28 7.87 -6.88
C TYR A 177 -3.95 9.36 -7.09
N ASP A 178 -3.93 9.83 -8.34
CA ASP A 178 -3.58 11.23 -8.67
C ASP A 178 -4.73 12.22 -8.40
N GLY A 179 -5.88 11.72 -7.95
CA GLY A 179 -7.02 12.54 -7.58
C GLY A 179 -8.34 11.81 -7.74
N PHE A 180 -9.34 12.28 -7.00
CA PHE A 180 -10.72 11.85 -7.17
C PHE A 180 -11.37 12.59 -8.33
N PHE A 181 -12.15 11.88 -9.12
CA PHE A 181 -12.95 12.47 -10.19
C PHE A 181 -14.05 13.39 -9.65
N SER A 182 -14.35 14.45 -10.41
CA SER A 182 -15.42 15.39 -10.10
C SER A 182 -16.81 14.69 -10.13
N PRO A 183 -17.83 15.23 -9.45
CA PRO A 183 -19.20 14.72 -9.57
C PRO A 183 -19.72 14.71 -11.03
N GLN A 184 -19.28 15.66 -11.86
CA GLN A 184 -19.63 15.72 -13.28
C GLN A 184 -18.99 14.56 -14.05
N ASP A 185 -17.67 14.35 -13.91
CA ASP A 185 -16.96 13.25 -14.58
C ASP A 185 -17.53 11.89 -14.16
N LYS A 186 -17.95 11.73 -12.89
CA LYS A 186 -18.63 10.51 -12.43
C LYS A 186 -19.94 10.24 -13.16
N LYS A 187 -20.76 11.27 -13.39
CA LYS A 187 -21.98 11.16 -14.20
C LYS A 187 -21.64 10.82 -15.66
N HIS A 188 -20.62 11.43 -16.23
CA HIS A 188 -20.15 11.09 -17.57
C HIS A 188 -19.67 9.64 -17.67
N MET A 189 -18.97 9.12 -16.65
CA MET A 189 -18.61 7.70 -16.57
C MET A 189 -19.82 6.76 -16.45
N GLU A 190 -20.90 7.19 -15.80
CA GLU A 190 -22.16 6.44 -15.77
C GLU A 190 -22.82 6.39 -17.15
N ILE A 191 -22.83 7.51 -17.88
CA ILE A 191 -23.31 7.56 -19.28
C ILE A 191 -22.48 6.62 -20.16
N ILE A 192 -21.15 6.68 -20.09
CA ILE A 192 -20.25 5.78 -20.83
C ILE A 192 -20.59 4.31 -20.56
N ARG A 193 -20.73 3.92 -19.28
CA ARG A 193 -20.99 2.51 -18.91
C ARG A 193 -22.40 2.03 -19.27
N SER A 194 -23.34 2.94 -19.49
CA SER A 194 -24.72 2.62 -19.87
C SER A 194 -25.00 2.75 -21.37
N SER A 195 -24.04 3.28 -22.14
CA SER A 195 -24.15 3.43 -23.58
C SER A 195 -23.74 2.15 -24.31
N GLU A 196 -24.35 1.90 -25.46
CA GLU A 196 -23.94 0.80 -26.34
C GLU A 196 -22.53 1.04 -26.91
N PRO A 197 -21.70 0.00 -27.10
CA PRO A 197 -20.32 0.16 -27.59
C PRO A 197 -20.19 1.00 -28.86
N GLN A 198 -21.14 0.85 -29.79
CA GLN A 198 -21.15 1.56 -31.08
C GLN A 198 -21.40 3.06 -30.91
N GLN A 199 -22.03 3.48 -29.82
CA GLN A 199 -22.32 4.89 -29.53
C GLN A 199 -21.14 5.59 -28.84
N LEU A 200 -20.23 4.83 -28.22
CA LEU A 200 -19.12 5.39 -27.43
C LEU A 200 -18.19 6.30 -28.22
N ALA A 201 -18.00 6.05 -29.52
CA ALA A 201 -17.15 6.86 -30.38
C ALA A 201 -17.73 8.27 -30.64
N GLY A 202 -19.07 8.40 -30.58
CA GLY A 202 -19.78 9.66 -30.83
C GLY A 202 -20.17 10.43 -29.57
N LEU A 203 -19.78 9.95 -28.38
CA LEU A 203 -20.06 10.64 -27.13
C LEU A 203 -19.15 11.86 -26.97
N GLU A 204 -19.71 13.06 -27.14
CA GLU A 204 -19.05 14.32 -26.83
C GLU A 204 -19.31 14.69 -25.37
N LEU A 205 -18.44 14.21 -24.48
CA LEU A 205 -18.53 14.49 -23.04
C LEU A 205 -17.41 15.45 -22.64
N ASP A 206 -17.78 16.54 -21.98
CA ASP A 206 -16.84 17.52 -21.46
C ASP A 206 -16.24 17.05 -20.12
N PHE A 207 -15.02 16.52 -20.16
CA PHE A 207 -14.34 16.02 -18.98
C PHE A 207 -13.50 17.10 -18.32
N GLN A 208 -13.67 17.28 -17.00
CA GLN A 208 -12.78 18.13 -16.22
C GLN A 208 -11.43 17.44 -15.97
N ASP A 209 -11.48 16.12 -15.78
CA ASP A 209 -10.30 15.32 -15.51
C ASP A 209 -9.57 14.93 -16.81
N LYS A 210 -8.31 15.39 -16.94
CA LYS A 210 -7.46 15.17 -18.13
C LYS A 210 -7.17 13.70 -18.42
N ARG A 211 -7.38 12.79 -17.47
CA ARG A 211 -7.17 11.34 -17.65
C ARG A 211 -8.27 10.70 -18.50
N MET A 212 -9.46 11.30 -18.51
CA MET A 212 -10.66 10.67 -19.06
C MET A 212 -10.60 10.34 -20.55
N PRO A 213 -10.14 11.25 -21.44
CA PRO A 213 -10.07 10.94 -22.88
C PRO A 213 -9.21 9.71 -23.17
N GLN A 214 -8.04 9.61 -22.53
CA GLN A 214 -7.14 8.47 -22.74
C GLN A 214 -7.68 7.18 -22.09
N LEU A 215 -8.30 7.28 -20.90
CA LEU A 215 -8.97 6.13 -20.27
C LEU A 215 -10.10 5.58 -21.14
N LEU A 216 -10.92 6.44 -21.73
CA LEU A 216 -12.02 6.03 -22.62
C LEU A 216 -11.50 5.36 -23.90
N LEU A 217 -10.45 5.92 -24.52
CA LEU A 217 -9.80 5.31 -25.68
C LEU A 217 -9.28 3.91 -25.36
N ARG A 218 -8.55 3.74 -24.25
CA ARG A 218 -8.02 2.42 -23.84
C ARG A 218 -9.12 1.44 -23.46
N TYR A 219 -10.18 1.92 -22.82
CA TYR A 219 -11.36 1.10 -22.52
C TYR A 219 -12.01 0.57 -23.79
N ARG A 220 -12.26 1.43 -24.79
CA ARG A 220 -12.79 1.02 -26.09
C ARG A 220 -11.84 0.08 -26.83
N ALA A 221 -10.55 0.38 -26.86
CA ALA A 221 -9.59 -0.42 -27.59
C ALA A 221 -9.41 -1.83 -27.03
N ARG A 222 -9.46 -1.99 -25.69
CA ARG A 222 -9.35 -3.28 -25.02
C ARG A 222 -10.61 -4.14 -25.15
N ASN A 223 -11.79 -3.54 -25.12
CA ASN A 223 -13.06 -4.29 -24.99
C ASN A 223 -13.87 -4.31 -26.30
N TYR A 224 -13.79 -3.26 -27.11
CA TYR A 224 -14.58 -3.05 -28.32
C TYR A 224 -13.71 -2.53 -29.48
N PRO A 225 -12.63 -3.24 -29.87
CA PRO A 225 -11.66 -2.76 -30.87
C PRO A 225 -12.31 -2.46 -32.23
N SER A 226 -13.41 -3.14 -32.57
CA SER A 226 -14.18 -2.90 -33.80
C SER A 226 -14.86 -1.52 -33.84
N THR A 227 -14.92 -0.81 -32.71
CA THR A 227 -15.49 0.55 -32.63
C THR A 227 -14.47 1.64 -32.88
N LEU A 228 -13.19 1.31 -33.00
CA LEU A 228 -12.12 2.28 -33.22
C LEU A 228 -12.10 2.76 -34.67
N THR A 229 -11.83 4.05 -34.86
CA THR A 229 -11.43 4.59 -36.16
C THR A 229 -10.01 4.17 -36.53
N ASP A 230 -9.63 4.27 -37.80
CA ASP A 230 -8.26 3.93 -38.24
C ASP A 230 -7.17 4.71 -37.48
N LYS A 231 -7.45 5.98 -37.17
CA LYS A 231 -6.54 6.84 -36.39
C LYS A 231 -6.39 6.31 -34.96
N GLU A 232 -7.50 5.98 -34.30
CA GLU A 232 -7.50 5.42 -32.95
C GLU A 232 -6.84 4.04 -32.90
N LEU A 233 -7.07 3.20 -33.92
CA LEU A 233 -6.44 1.88 -34.03
C LEU A 233 -4.92 2.00 -34.19
N ASN A 234 -4.43 2.94 -35.00
CA ASN A 234 -3.00 3.20 -35.13
C ASN A 234 -2.39 3.70 -33.82
N GLN A 235 -3.07 4.63 -33.13
CA GLN A 235 -2.66 5.10 -31.80
C GLN A 235 -2.60 3.95 -30.79
N TRP A 236 -3.58 3.04 -30.81
CA TRP A 236 -3.61 1.86 -29.96
C TRP A 236 -2.47 0.89 -30.25
N ARG A 237 -2.19 0.60 -31.53
CA ARG A 237 -1.08 -0.27 -31.94
C ARG A 237 0.29 0.29 -31.49
N GLN A 238 0.51 1.59 -31.66
CA GLN A 238 1.73 2.25 -31.17
C GLN A 238 1.87 2.11 -29.65
N PHE A 239 0.78 2.32 -28.90
CA PHE A 239 0.77 2.11 -27.46
C PHE A 239 1.10 0.66 -27.08
N CYS A 240 0.50 -0.34 -27.75
CA CYS A 240 0.80 -1.75 -27.51
C CYS A 240 2.27 -2.09 -27.81
N GLN A 241 2.81 -1.60 -28.93
CA GLN A 241 4.22 -1.81 -29.28
C GLN A 241 5.14 -1.20 -28.22
N GLN A 242 4.88 0.05 -27.81
CA GLN A 242 5.66 0.69 -26.76
C GLN A 242 5.63 -0.10 -25.46
N ARG A 243 4.48 -0.66 -25.07
CA ARG A 243 4.36 -1.51 -23.87
C ARG A 243 5.17 -2.79 -23.95
N LEU A 244 5.35 -3.36 -25.15
CA LEU A 244 6.11 -4.60 -25.33
C LEU A 244 7.61 -4.34 -25.37
N VAL A 245 8.05 -3.18 -25.89
CA VAL A 245 9.48 -2.85 -26.03
C VAL A 245 10.01 -2.14 -24.78
N GLU A 246 9.28 -1.14 -24.29
CA GLU A 246 9.66 -0.27 -23.15
C GLU A 246 8.51 -0.21 -22.14
N PRO A 247 8.26 -1.29 -21.40
CA PRO A 247 7.22 -1.29 -20.38
C PRO A 247 7.59 -0.38 -19.20
N PRO A 248 6.61 0.03 -18.38
CA PRO A 248 6.90 0.71 -17.12
C PRO A 248 7.73 -0.14 -16.16
N GLU A 249 8.36 0.53 -15.20
CA GLU A 249 9.10 -0.11 -14.12
C GLU A 249 8.31 -1.25 -13.44
N GLY A 250 8.97 -2.39 -13.26
CA GLY A 250 8.41 -3.59 -12.63
C GLY A 250 7.66 -4.53 -13.57
N MET A 251 7.62 -4.25 -14.87
CA MET A 251 7.10 -5.14 -15.92
C MET A 251 8.24 -5.59 -16.84
N LEU A 252 8.06 -6.72 -17.53
CA LEU A 252 9.07 -7.28 -18.45
C LEU A 252 8.78 -6.85 -19.88
N SER A 253 9.82 -6.48 -20.63
CA SER A 253 9.73 -6.32 -22.08
C SER A 253 9.51 -7.68 -22.74
N ALA A 254 9.16 -7.70 -24.04
CA ALA A 254 9.00 -8.96 -24.78
C ALA A 254 10.30 -9.78 -24.79
N GLU A 255 11.46 -9.13 -24.88
CA GLU A 255 12.77 -9.77 -24.82
C GLU A 255 13.05 -10.33 -23.42
N GLU A 256 12.86 -9.51 -22.38
CA GLU A 256 13.07 -9.94 -20.99
C GLU A 256 12.11 -11.08 -20.60
N PHE A 257 10.87 -11.03 -21.09
CA PHE A 257 9.89 -12.09 -20.89
C PHE A 257 10.32 -13.40 -21.55
N ALA A 258 10.80 -13.37 -22.79
CA ALA A 258 11.31 -14.56 -23.47
C ALA A 258 12.50 -15.18 -22.74
N LEU A 259 13.49 -14.36 -22.36
CA LEU A 259 14.65 -14.81 -21.57
C LEU A 259 14.22 -15.41 -20.23
N ARG A 260 13.20 -14.82 -19.58
CA ARG A 260 12.66 -15.34 -18.32
C ARG A 260 11.98 -16.69 -18.50
N LEU A 261 11.28 -16.92 -19.61
CA LEU A 261 10.67 -18.22 -19.93
C LEU A 261 11.75 -19.30 -20.13
N GLU A 262 12.85 -18.98 -20.82
CA GLU A 262 13.97 -19.91 -21.03
C GLU A 262 14.65 -20.30 -19.71
N ASP A 263 14.95 -19.32 -18.85
CA ASP A 263 15.52 -19.55 -17.52
C ASP A 263 14.61 -20.47 -16.67
N LEU A 264 13.30 -20.18 -16.65
CA LEU A 264 12.33 -20.99 -15.91
C LEU A 264 12.16 -22.39 -16.50
N ALA A 265 12.23 -22.54 -17.82
CA ALA A 265 12.17 -23.85 -18.47
C ALA A 265 13.39 -24.70 -18.06
N SER A 266 14.57 -24.08 -17.98
CA SER A 266 15.79 -24.74 -17.52
C SER A 266 15.73 -25.15 -16.04
N GLN A 267 15.15 -24.32 -15.17
CA GLN A 267 15.00 -24.63 -13.74
C GLN A 267 13.95 -25.70 -13.44
N HIS A 268 13.01 -25.93 -14.36
CA HIS A 268 11.88 -26.84 -14.18
C HIS A 268 11.81 -27.95 -15.24
N GLN A 269 12.96 -28.36 -15.77
CA GLN A 269 13.07 -29.39 -16.81
C GLN A 269 12.37 -30.72 -16.46
N GLU A 270 12.30 -31.07 -15.18
CA GLU A 270 11.68 -32.31 -14.71
C GLU A 270 10.16 -32.19 -14.45
N ASP A 271 9.62 -30.96 -14.45
CA ASP A 271 8.19 -30.71 -14.18
C ASP A 271 7.42 -30.51 -15.49
N THR A 272 6.86 -31.61 -15.98
CA THR A 272 6.08 -31.64 -17.24
C THR A 272 4.86 -30.72 -17.21
N HIS A 273 4.29 -30.42 -16.04
CA HIS A 273 3.17 -29.49 -15.95
C HIS A 273 3.65 -28.05 -16.16
N LYS A 274 4.72 -27.65 -15.47
CA LYS A 274 5.31 -26.31 -15.64
C LYS A 274 5.83 -26.07 -17.05
N LEU A 275 6.50 -27.05 -17.66
CA LEU A 275 6.98 -26.91 -19.03
C LEU A 275 5.85 -26.66 -20.04
N ARG A 276 4.69 -27.32 -19.86
CA ARG A 276 3.51 -27.06 -20.71
C ARG A 276 2.99 -25.64 -20.54
N LEU A 277 2.93 -25.13 -19.31
CA LEU A 277 2.52 -23.73 -19.05
C LEU A 277 3.49 -22.74 -19.67
N LEU A 278 4.80 -22.94 -19.52
CA LEU A 278 5.83 -22.08 -20.11
C LEU A 278 5.74 -22.06 -21.63
N LYS A 279 5.51 -23.22 -22.26
CA LYS A 279 5.26 -23.28 -23.70
C LYS A 279 4.00 -22.49 -24.09
N SER A 280 2.89 -22.65 -23.37
CA SER A 280 1.67 -21.88 -23.66
C SER A 280 1.86 -20.36 -23.52
N LEU A 281 2.69 -19.91 -22.57
CA LEU A 281 3.04 -18.50 -22.42
C LEU A 281 3.90 -17.99 -23.58
N TYR A 282 4.85 -18.80 -24.05
CA TYR A 282 5.64 -18.51 -25.23
C TYR A 282 4.76 -18.40 -26.49
N ASP A 283 3.91 -19.40 -26.73
CA ASP A 283 3.00 -19.43 -27.87
C ASP A 283 2.05 -18.22 -27.87
N TYR A 284 1.56 -17.81 -26.68
CA TYR A 284 0.76 -16.60 -26.53
C TYR A 284 1.56 -15.34 -26.89
N ALA A 285 2.77 -15.17 -26.36
CA ALA A 285 3.60 -14.00 -26.64
C ALA A 285 3.98 -13.91 -28.13
N ALA A 286 4.24 -15.04 -28.79
CA ALA A 286 4.54 -15.10 -30.23
C ALA A 286 3.32 -14.76 -31.12
N SER A 287 2.11 -14.75 -30.56
CA SER A 287 0.87 -14.45 -31.29
C SER A 287 0.43 -12.98 -31.19
N LEU A 288 1.08 -12.18 -30.34
CA LEU A 288 0.79 -10.75 -30.12
C LEU A 288 1.38 -9.87 -31.23
#